data_AF-A0A7X9BVN9-F1
#
_entry.id   AF-A0A7X9BVN9-F1
#
_cell.length_a   1.000
_cell.length_b   1.000
_cell.length_c   1.000
_cell.angle_alpha   90.00
_cell.angle_beta   90.00
_cell.angle_gamma   90.00
#
_symmetry.space_group_name_H-M   'P 1'
#
loop_
_entity.id
_entity.type
_entity.pdbx_description
1 polymer ?
#
loop_
_entity_poly.entity_id
_entity_poly.type
_entity_poly.pdbx_seq_one_letter_code
_entity_poly.pdbx_strand_id
1 'polypeptide(L)'
;MVVTLPGPFLFSEDDVSLENQFNPKRTYPVVYLLHGATDNEEGWLRYTSVERYARERGVALVLPYVENSFYVDMHCGPRYWRFISHELPLFIRATFPAITTKREETYVAGLSMGGYGALLLALRQP
;
A
#
# COMPACT_ATOMS: atom_id res chain seq x y z
N MET A 1 5.21 2.72 13.36
CA MET A 1 6.11 2.17 12.33
C MET A 1 6.64 0.84 12.84
N VAL A 2 6.12 -0.26 12.33
CA VAL A 2 6.63 -1.61 12.62
C VAL A 2 7.52 -2.00 11.45
N VAL A 3 8.81 -2.21 11.70
CA VAL A 3 9.75 -2.75 10.70
C VAL A 3 9.94 -4.22 11.04
N THR A 4 9.29 -5.09 10.28
CA THR A 4 9.47 -6.54 10.42
C THR A 4 10.68 -6.97 9.61
N LEU A 5 11.81 -7.20 10.27
CA LEU A 5 13.00 -7.74 9.62
C LEU A 5 12.83 -9.25 9.39
N PRO A 6 13.22 -9.80 8.22
CA PRO A 6 13.24 -11.23 8.03
C PRO A 6 14.20 -11.88 9.05
N GLY A 7 13.75 -12.97 9.69
CA GLY A 7 14.60 -13.81 10.52
C GLY A 7 15.65 -14.56 9.66
N PRO A 8 16.67 -15.18 10.29
CA PRO A 8 17.83 -15.74 9.59
C PRO A 8 17.52 -16.89 8.61
N PHE A 9 16.29 -17.41 8.59
CA PHE A 9 15.86 -18.55 7.76
C PHE A 9 15.15 -18.15 6.45
N LEU A 10 15.10 -16.85 6.12
CA LEU A 10 14.49 -16.34 4.88
C LEU A 10 15.52 -16.18 3.74
N PHE A 11 16.78 -16.48 4.03
CA PHE A 11 17.92 -16.41 3.14
C PHE A 11 18.24 -17.83 2.66
N SER A 12 18.07 -18.13 1.36
CA SER A 12 18.68 -19.36 0.83
C SER A 12 20.20 -19.15 0.80
N GLU A 13 20.96 -20.20 1.10
CA GLU A 13 22.43 -20.13 1.20
C GLU A 13 23.13 -19.80 -0.13
N ASP A 14 22.38 -19.63 -1.22
CA ASP A 14 22.92 -19.30 -2.52
C ASP A 14 23.18 -17.78 -2.63
N ASP A 15 24.46 -17.39 -2.74
CA ASP A 15 24.90 -15.98 -2.89
C ASP A 15 24.19 -15.21 -4.03
N VAL A 16 23.84 -15.91 -5.12
CA VAL A 16 23.09 -15.35 -6.27
C VAL A 16 21.66 -14.94 -5.88
N SER A 17 21.08 -15.56 -4.85
CA SER A 17 19.76 -15.19 -4.31
C SER A 17 19.82 -13.92 -3.46
N LEU A 18 20.93 -13.72 -2.73
CA LEU A 18 21.14 -12.59 -1.83
C LEU A 18 21.39 -11.31 -2.59
N GLU A 19 22.23 -11.33 -3.63
CA GLU A 19 22.42 -10.15 -4.50
C GLU A 19 21.12 -9.74 -5.21
N ASN A 20 20.28 -10.71 -5.58
CA ASN A 20 18.94 -10.44 -6.13
C ASN A 20 17.92 -9.98 -5.06
N GLN A 21 18.04 -10.45 -3.80
CA GLN A 21 17.21 -10.01 -2.68
C GLN A 21 17.56 -8.59 -2.24
N PHE A 22 18.84 -8.24 -2.20
CA PHE A 22 19.35 -6.93 -1.77
C PHE A 22 19.74 -6.02 -2.93
N ASN A 23 19.20 -6.27 -4.13
CA ASN A 23 19.46 -5.42 -5.29
C ASN A 23 18.86 -4.03 -5.03
N PRO A 24 19.68 -2.97 -4.86
CA PRO A 24 19.19 -1.63 -4.54
C PRO A 24 18.42 -0.98 -5.69
N LYS A 25 18.48 -1.56 -6.90
CA LYS A 25 17.70 -1.15 -8.07
C LYS A 25 16.38 -1.90 -8.20
N ARG A 26 16.12 -2.89 -7.33
CA ARG A 26 14.88 -3.66 -7.38
C ARG A 26 13.71 -2.76 -6.99
N THR A 27 12.69 -2.76 -7.82
CA THR A 27 11.41 -2.10 -7.55
C THR A 27 10.36 -3.13 -7.18
N TYR A 28 9.43 -2.75 -6.31
CA TYR A 28 8.29 -3.58 -5.90
C TYR A 28 6.99 -2.97 -6.43
N PRO A 29 6.10 -3.77 -7.02
CA PRO A 29 4.72 -3.35 -7.26
C PRO A 29 4.03 -2.99 -5.95
N VAL A 30 3.02 -2.13 -6.01
CA VAL A 30 2.33 -1.62 -4.82
C VAL A 30 0.82 -1.73 -4.96
N VAL A 31 0.16 -2.10 -3.86
CA VAL A 31 -1.30 -2.10 -3.74
C VAL A 31 -1.69 -1.15 -2.61
N TYR A 32 -2.46 -0.11 -2.96
CA TYR A 32 -3.18 0.71 -1.98
C TYR A 32 -4.48 -0.01 -1.64
N LEU A 33 -4.59 -0.51 -0.41
CA LEU A 33 -5.71 -1.34 0.01
C LEU A 33 -6.55 -0.61 1.06
N LEU A 34 -7.74 -0.21 0.62
CA LEU A 34 -8.58 0.79 1.26
C LEU A 34 -9.63 0.14 2.18
N HIS A 35 -9.70 0.57 3.44
CA HIS A 35 -10.64 0.05 4.42
C HIS A 35 -12.09 0.53 4.20
N GLY A 36 -13.04 -0.20 4.78
CA GLY A 36 -14.47 0.13 4.76
C GLY A 36 -14.86 1.15 5.83
N ALA A 37 -16.12 1.58 5.82
CA ALA A 37 -16.65 2.42 6.89
C ALA A 37 -16.59 1.65 8.23
N THR A 38 -16.37 2.37 9.32
CA THR A 38 -16.19 1.90 10.71
C THR A 38 -14.91 1.12 11.00
N ASP A 39 -14.07 0.91 9.98
CA ASP A 39 -12.79 0.21 10.08
C ASP A 39 -11.60 1.21 10.04
N ASN A 40 -10.37 0.70 10.11
CA ASN A 40 -9.15 1.50 10.03
C ASN A 40 -8.02 0.78 9.26
N GLU A 41 -6.78 1.28 9.35
CA GLU A 41 -5.61 0.74 8.66
C GLU A 41 -5.26 -0.71 9.04
N GLU A 42 -5.72 -1.17 10.21
CA GLU A 42 -5.45 -2.52 10.70
C GLU A 42 -6.46 -3.55 10.20
N GLY A 43 -7.62 -3.13 9.68
CA GLY A 43 -8.73 -4.03 9.33
C GLY A 43 -8.31 -5.15 8.38
N TRP A 44 -7.58 -4.81 7.32
CA TRP A 44 -7.05 -5.80 6.38
C TRP A 44 -6.05 -6.77 7.02
N LEU A 45 -5.24 -6.30 7.99
CA LEU A 45 -4.27 -7.13 8.70
C LEU A 45 -4.97 -8.08 9.69
N ARG A 46 -6.02 -7.60 10.38
CA ARG A 46 -6.72 -8.34 11.43
C ARG A 46 -7.67 -9.39 10.88
N TYR A 47 -8.34 -9.09 9.77
CA TYR A 47 -9.45 -9.91 9.27
C TYR A 47 -9.13 -10.72 8.01
N THR A 48 -7.89 -10.66 7.53
CA THR A 48 -7.45 -11.41 6.34
C THR A 48 -6.01 -11.91 6.48
N SER A 49 -5.52 -12.68 5.50
CA SER A 49 -4.10 -13.08 5.40
C SER A 49 -3.30 -12.20 4.43
N VAL A 50 -3.66 -10.92 4.27
CA VAL A 50 -3.08 -10.03 3.25
C VAL A 50 -1.55 -9.95 3.33
N GLU A 51 -0.95 -9.97 4.53
CA GLU A 51 0.50 -9.94 4.72
C GLU A 51 1.20 -11.16 4.10
N ARG A 52 0.60 -12.35 4.27
CA ARG A 52 1.12 -13.59 3.67
C ARG A 52 1.09 -13.49 2.15
N TYR A 53 -0.02 -13.04 1.57
CA TYR A 53 -0.16 -12.92 0.12
C TYR A 53 0.78 -11.90 -0.49
N ALA A 54 0.98 -10.76 0.18
CA ALA A 54 1.90 -9.72 -0.24
C ALA A 54 3.36 -10.20 -0.19
N ARG A 55 3.74 -10.91 0.87
CA ARG A 55 5.09 -11.52 0.99
C ARG A 55 5.36 -12.53 -0.11
N GLU A 56 4.42 -13.46 -0.34
CA GLU A 56 4.55 -14.49 -1.39
C GLU A 56 4.69 -13.90 -2.80
N ARG A 57 4.09 -12.73 -3.05
CA ARG A 57 4.09 -12.07 -4.37
C ARG A 57 5.14 -10.96 -4.50
N GLY A 58 5.84 -10.63 -3.41
CA GLY A 58 6.77 -9.50 -3.39
C GLY A 58 6.08 -8.17 -3.74
N VAL A 59 4.92 -7.89 -3.13
CA VAL A 59 4.14 -6.67 -3.36
C VAL A 59 4.15 -5.81 -2.09
N ALA A 60 4.34 -4.50 -2.24
CA ALA A 60 4.18 -3.56 -1.14
C ALA A 60 2.69 -3.28 -0.87
N LEU A 61 2.28 -3.27 0.39
CA LEU A 61 0.94 -2.87 0.80
C LEU A 61 0.97 -1.48 1.42
N VAL A 62 0.08 -0.60 0.97
CA VAL A 62 -0.18 0.69 1.62
C VAL A 62 -1.60 0.66 2.17
N LEU A 63 -1.72 0.72 3.50
CA LEU A 63 -2.98 0.65 4.25
C LEU A 63 -3.23 2.00 4.92
N PRO A 64 -3.88 2.95 4.23
CA PRO A 64 -4.14 4.28 4.78
C PRO A 64 -5.35 4.25 5.71
N TYR A 65 -5.34 5.09 6.74
CA TYR A 65 -6.53 5.40 7.54
C TYR A 65 -7.16 6.72 7.07
N VAL A 66 -8.47 6.71 6.81
CA VAL A 66 -9.21 7.89 6.33
C VAL A 66 -10.51 8.15 7.09
N GLU A 67 -10.67 7.58 8.29
CA GLU A 67 -11.91 7.64 9.05
C GLU A 67 -13.13 7.20 8.20
N ASN A 68 -14.33 7.74 8.46
CA ASN A 68 -15.53 7.51 7.65
C ASN A 68 -15.71 8.55 6.53
N SER A 69 -14.61 9.03 5.93
CA SER A 69 -14.62 10.15 4.99
C SER A 69 -15.09 9.81 3.57
N PHE A 70 -15.30 8.54 3.24
CA PHE A 70 -15.50 8.09 1.86
C PHE A 70 -14.36 8.50 0.91
N TYR A 71 -13.15 8.73 1.44
CA TYR A 71 -11.98 9.16 0.66
C TYR A 71 -12.21 10.50 -0.07
N VAL A 72 -13.15 11.33 0.39
CA VAL A 72 -13.42 12.66 -0.17
C VAL A 72 -13.00 13.77 0.77
N ASP A 73 -12.74 14.96 0.22
CA ASP A 73 -12.48 16.14 1.04
C ASP A 73 -13.74 16.51 1.84
N MET A 74 -13.57 16.69 3.15
CA MET A 74 -14.67 17.15 4.00
C MET A 74 -14.98 18.62 3.70
N HIS A 75 -16.25 18.99 3.84
CA HIS A 75 -16.67 20.40 3.76
C HIS A 75 -16.01 21.25 4.87
N CYS A 76 -15.96 20.69 6.09
CA CYS A 76 -15.21 21.21 7.21
C CYS A 76 -14.41 20.06 7.84
N GLY A 77 -13.08 20.18 7.85
CA GLY A 77 -12.18 19.14 8.36
C GLY A 77 -11.06 18.78 7.39
N PRO A 78 -10.45 17.60 7.55
CA PRO A 78 -9.36 17.15 6.71
C PRO A 78 -9.76 16.96 5.25
N ARG A 79 -8.78 17.17 4.37
CA ARG A 79 -8.90 16.95 2.92
C ARG A 79 -8.44 15.52 2.58
N TYR A 80 -9.27 14.53 2.87
CA TYR A 80 -8.91 13.12 2.66
C TYR A 80 -8.72 12.76 1.19
N TRP A 81 -9.40 13.42 0.25
CA TRP A 81 -9.13 13.20 -1.17
C TRP A 81 -7.74 13.68 -1.51
N ARG A 82 -7.37 14.90 -1.09
CA ARG A 82 -6.01 15.42 -1.30
C ARG A 82 -4.95 14.52 -0.67
N PHE A 83 -5.20 14.07 0.56
CA PHE A 83 -4.31 13.15 1.27
C PHE A 83 -4.08 11.87 0.47
N ILE A 84 -5.15 11.17 0.09
CA ILE A 84 -5.02 9.85 -0.55
C ILE A 84 -4.51 9.94 -1.99
N SER A 85 -4.90 10.97 -2.74
CA SER A 85 -4.57 11.09 -4.17
C SER A 85 -3.23 11.74 -4.45
N HIS A 86 -2.70 12.57 -3.54
CA HIS A 86 -1.47 13.34 -3.78
C HIS A 86 -0.44 13.18 -2.66
N GLU A 87 -0.81 13.47 -1.43
CA GLU A 87 0.16 13.59 -0.33
C GLU A 87 0.74 12.22 0.06
N LEU A 88 -0.12 11.20 0.15
CA LEU A 88 0.31 9.85 0.49
C LEU A 88 1.19 9.21 -0.60
N PRO A 89 0.84 9.22 -1.90
CA PRO A 89 1.74 8.73 -2.94
C PRO A 89 3.10 9.43 -2.96
N LEU A 90 3.12 10.76 -2.75
CA LEU A 90 4.39 11.50 -2.66
C LEU A 90 5.22 11.07 -1.45
N PHE A 91 4.58 10.92 -0.29
CA PHE A 91 5.24 10.43 0.91
C PHE A 91 5.83 9.03 0.73
N ILE A 92 5.07 8.11 0.13
CA ILE A 92 5.52 6.73 -0.14
C ILE A 92 6.73 6.74 -1.07
N ARG A 93 6.68 7.51 -2.16
CA ARG A 93 7.80 7.61 -3.13
C ARG A 93 9.06 8.19 -2.51
N ALA A 94 8.93 9.20 -1.65
CA ALA A 94 10.05 9.84 -0.99
C ALA A 94 10.67 8.94 0.09
N THR A 95 9.84 8.19 0.82
CA THR A 95 10.29 7.40 1.97
C THR A 95 10.77 6.01 1.57
N PHE A 96 10.19 5.42 0.52
CA PHE A 96 10.47 4.07 0.05
C PHE A 96 10.82 4.05 -1.45
N PRO A 97 12.06 4.41 -1.83
CA PRO A 97 12.47 4.49 -3.24
C PRO A 97 12.38 3.16 -4.01
N ALA A 98 12.33 2.03 -3.29
CA ALA A 98 12.14 0.72 -3.88
C ALA A 98 10.69 0.44 -4.29
N ILE A 99 9.71 1.28 -3.91
CA ILE A 99 8.33 1.14 -4.41
C ILE A 99 8.25 1.78 -5.80
N THR A 100 7.66 1.05 -6.75
CA THR A 100 7.51 1.51 -8.12
C THR A 100 6.69 2.80 -8.24
N THR A 101 6.98 3.59 -9.27
CA THR A 101 6.16 4.74 -9.68
C THR A 101 5.39 4.45 -10.97
N LYS A 102 5.55 3.26 -11.55
CA LYS A 102 4.93 2.86 -12.81
C LYS A 102 3.47 2.53 -12.58
N ARG A 103 2.62 2.98 -13.51
CA ARG A 103 1.17 2.82 -13.44
C ARG A 103 0.77 1.34 -13.50
N GLU A 104 1.39 0.58 -14.40
CA GLU A 104 1.13 -0.83 -14.66
C GLU A 104 1.49 -1.76 -13.49
N GLU A 105 2.25 -1.25 -12.51
CA GLU A 105 2.67 -1.94 -11.27
C GLU A 105 2.08 -1.28 -10.00
N THR A 106 1.21 -0.28 -10.17
CA THR A 106 0.52 0.43 -9.09
C THR A 106 -0.96 0.10 -9.12
N TYR A 107 -1.46 -0.53 -8.08
CA TYR A 107 -2.84 -1.01 -7.99
C TYR A 107 -3.57 -0.36 -6.81
N VAL A 108 -4.89 -0.27 -6.93
CA VAL A 108 -5.77 0.14 -5.84
C VAL A 108 -6.94 -0.82 -5.73
N ALA A 109 -7.28 -1.20 -4.50
CA ALA A 109 -8.42 -2.05 -4.20
C ALA A 109 -9.05 -1.62 -2.86
N GLY A 110 -10.29 -1.98 -2.63
CA GLY A 110 -10.96 -1.68 -1.37
C GLY A 110 -12.33 -2.32 -1.24
N LEU A 111 -12.86 -2.35 -0.02
CA LEU A 111 -14.17 -2.95 0.29
C LEU A 111 -15.18 -1.88 0.72
N SER A 112 -16.44 -1.97 0.29
CA SER A 112 -17.52 -1.03 0.66
C SER A 112 -17.12 0.43 0.40
N MET A 113 -17.01 1.28 1.43
CA MET A 113 -16.46 2.65 1.35
C MET A 113 -15.08 2.69 0.67
N GLY A 114 -14.20 1.72 0.97
CA GLY A 114 -12.91 1.56 0.30
C GLY A 114 -13.04 1.17 -1.17
N GLY A 115 -14.08 0.41 -1.54
CA GLY A 115 -14.38 0.10 -2.93
C GLY A 115 -14.78 1.34 -3.72
N TYR A 116 -15.59 2.22 -3.12
CA TYR A 116 -15.88 3.54 -3.66
C TYR A 116 -14.59 4.36 -3.85
N GLY A 117 -13.74 4.44 -2.83
CA GLY A 117 -12.47 5.16 -2.90
C GLY A 117 -11.53 4.62 -3.98
N ALA A 118 -11.48 3.29 -4.14
CA ALA A 118 -10.63 2.63 -5.14
C ALA A 118 -11.07 2.97 -6.57
N LEU A 119 -12.38 2.91 -6.84
CA LEU A 119 -12.93 3.31 -8.14
C LEU A 119 -12.74 4.81 -8.37
N LEU A 120 -12.94 5.64 -7.34
CA LEU A 120 -12.76 7.09 -7.44
C LEU A 120 -11.30 7.44 -7.81
N LEU A 121 -10.32 6.81 -7.16
CA LEU A 121 -8.91 6.94 -7.49
C LEU A 121 -8.63 6.50 -8.93
N ALA A 122 -9.04 5.28 -9.30
CA ALA A 122 -8.78 4.74 -10.63
C ALA A 122 -9.37 5.59 -11.77
N LEU A 123 -10.52 6.24 -11.53
CA LEU A 123 -11.19 7.07 -12.53
C LEU A 123 -10.66 8.51 -12.59
N ARG A 124 -10.21 9.07 -11.46
CA ARG A 124 -9.75 10.47 -11.38
C ARG A 124 -8.23 10.63 -11.41
N GLN A 125 -7.48 9.57 -11.16
CA GLN A 125 -6.02 9.52 -11.16
C GLN A 125 -5.57 8.33 -12.02
N PRO A 126 -5.81 8.40 -13.35
CA PRO A 126 -5.63 7.26 -14.24
C PRO A 126 -4.18 6.79 -14.30
#